data_AF-A0A7C5QIH6-F1
#
_entry.id   AF-A0A7C5QIH6-F1
#
_cell.length_a   1.000
_cell.length_b   1.000
_cell.length_c   1.000
_cell.angle_alpha   90.00
_cell.angle_beta   90.00
_cell.angle_gamma   90.00
#
_symmetry.space_group_name_H-M   'P 1'
#
loop_
_entity.id
_entity.type
_entity.pdbx_description
1 polymer ?
#
loop_
_entity_poly.entity_id
_entity_poly.type
_entity_poly.pdbx_seq_one_letter_code
_entity_poly.pdbx_strand_id
1 'polypeptide(L)'
;MLIFLYPSPFYWWRWWYWLALGVVGETLIVLSSLSDSATAAQVVADMLRESCNPAEIHTAALRAQVERALEYRRRMADAMANAPAGPLREHLQDTTAGIADWIRNIFSLARRLDAYQRDDLIRSDRANVQAELNALQARLEHERDEATRAELQEALQGKTLQKENLERLHGTMERAQVQLEATLTALGTVYSQLLLAGARQVDSARSRRIEESIREQVASLSDLLGAMDEVYRHGA
;
A
#
# COMPACT_ATOMS: atom_id res chain seq x y z
N MET A 1 -17.59 -44.47 15.80
CA MET A 1 -16.72 -45.45 15.12
C MET A 1 -15.38 -44.76 14.88
N LEU A 2 -14.32 -45.20 15.56
CA LEU A 2 -12.95 -44.69 15.38
C LEU A 2 -12.41 -45.19 14.03
N ILE A 3 -12.10 -44.27 13.10
CA ILE A 3 -11.35 -44.61 11.88
C ILE A 3 -9.89 -44.75 12.28
N PHE A 4 -9.46 -46.01 12.44
CA PHE A 4 -8.06 -46.40 12.58
C PHE A 4 -7.39 -46.25 11.21
N LEU A 5 -6.68 -45.14 10.98
CA LEU A 5 -5.82 -44.96 9.82
C LEU A 5 -4.56 -45.82 10.00
N TYR A 6 -4.52 -46.94 9.28
CA TYR A 6 -3.36 -47.84 9.22
C TYR A 6 -2.21 -47.14 8.47
N PRO A 7 -1.00 -46.98 9.06
CA PRO A 7 0.01 -46.06 8.52
C PRO A 7 0.91 -46.63 7.40
N SER A 8 0.62 -47.82 6.85
CA SER A 8 1.48 -48.44 5.82
C SER A 8 0.70 -49.31 4.83
N PRO A 9 0.39 -48.81 3.62
CA PRO A 9 -0.26 -49.62 2.57
C PRO A 9 0.69 -50.66 1.92
N PHE A 10 2.01 -50.55 2.08
CA PHE A 10 3.01 -51.49 1.52
C PHE A 10 4.16 -51.78 2.51
N TYR A 11 4.71 -53.01 2.48
CA TYR A 11 5.75 -53.48 3.42
C TYR A 11 7.13 -52.80 3.27
N TRP A 12 7.39 -52.12 2.15
CA TRP A 12 8.62 -51.33 1.93
C TRP A 12 8.46 -49.83 2.26
N TRP A 13 7.27 -49.41 2.71
CA TRP A 13 6.93 -48.00 2.92
C TRP A 13 7.65 -47.45 4.15
N ARG A 14 8.68 -46.63 3.92
CA ARG A 14 9.48 -45.99 4.96
C ARG A 14 8.85 -44.66 5.41
N TRP A 15 8.91 -44.36 6.71
CA TRP A 15 8.30 -43.16 7.31
C TRP A 15 8.65 -41.83 6.61
N TRP A 16 9.86 -41.70 6.05
CA TRP A 16 10.28 -40.50 5.34
C TRP A 16 9.53 -40.24 4.02
N TYR A 17 8.83 -41.23 3.45
CA TYR A 17 7.95 -40.98 2.28
C TYR A 17 6.76 -40.09 2.63
N TRP A 18 6.26 -40.09 3.87
CA TRP A 18 5.25 -39.13 4.30
C TRP A 18 5.82 -37.71 4.34
N LEU A 19 7.07 -37.54 4.75
CA LEU A 19 7.75 -36.24 4.69
C LEU A 19 8.01 -35.81 3.25
N ALA A 20 8.44 -36.72 2.38
CA ALA A 20 8.65 -36.42 0.97
C ALA A 20 7.32 -36.07 0.26
N LEU A 21 6.23 -36.78 0.55
CA LEU A 21 4.91 -36.53 -0.04
C LEU A 21 4.25 -35.26 0.53
N GLY A 22 4.46 -34.96 1.82
CA GLY A 22 4.08 -33.67 2.41
C GLY A 22 4.84 -32.50 1.79
N VAL A 23 6.16 -32.64 1.62
CA VAL A 23 6.99 -31.63 0.96
C VAL A 23 6.64 -31.48 -0.51
N VAL A 24 6.41 -32.58 -1.24
CA VAL A 24 5.99 -32.57 -2.66
C VAL A 24 4.58 -32.01 -2.82
N GLY A 25 3.67 -32.31 -1.89
CA GLY A 25 2.32 -31.75 -1.85
C GLY A 25 2.33 -30.24 -1.59
N GLU A 26 3.10 -29.76 -0.62
CA GLU A 26 3.24 -28.33 -0.36
C GLU A 26 4.00 -27.60 -1.47
N THR A 27 5.07 -28.17 -2.03
CA THR A 27 5.73 -27.57 -3.19
C THR A 27 4.87 -27.60 -4.45
N LEU A 28 4.03 -28.62 -4.65
CA LEU A 28 3.04 -28.62 -5.74
C LEU A 28 1.96 -27.57 -5.52
N ILE A 29 1.50 -27.33 -4.29
CA ILE A 29 0.53 -26.26 -4.02
C ILE A 29 1.16 -24.89 -4.22
N VAL A 30 2.40 -24.67 -3.78
CA VAL A 30 3.11 -23.40 -3.97
C VAL A 30 3.48 -23.18 -5.44
N LEU A 31 3.93 -24.20 -6.16
CA LEU A 31 4.22 -24.13 -7.61
C LEU A 31 2.95 -24.04 -8.45
N SER A 32 1.87 -24.73 -8.08
CA SER A 32 0.57 -24.64 -8.74
C SER A 32 -0.12 -23.31 -8.44
N SER A 33 0.08 -22.75 -7.24
CA SER A 33 -0.43 -21.42 -6.86
C SER A 33 0.32 -20.30 -7.57
N LEU A 34 1.58 -20.52 -7.96
CA LEU A 34 2.32 -19.62 -8.85
C LEU A 34 1.91 -19.79 -10.33
N SER A 35 1.27 -20.90 -10.70
CA SER A 35 0.93 -21.25 -12.08
C SER A 35 -0.55 -21.09 -12.44
N ASP A 36 -1.45 -20.80 -11.49
CA ASP A 36 -2.86 -20.55 -11.76
C ASP A 36 -3.22 -19.06 -11.56
N SER A 37 -2.59 -18.23 -12.39
CA SER A 37 -2.72 -16.76 -12.41
C SER A 37 -4.15 -16.29 -12.73
N ALA A 38 -4.94 -17.09 -13.46
CA ALA A 38 -6.33 -16.79 -13.79
C ALA A 38 -7.24 -16.80 -12.55
N THR A 39 -7.06 -17.78 -11.66
CA THR A 39 -7.80 -17.90 -10.40
C THR A 39 -7.30 -16.88 -9.37
N ALA A 40 -5.98 -16.63 -9.32
CA ALA A 40 -5.39 -15.61 -8.45
C ALA A 40 -5.92 -14.19 -8.77
N ALA A 41 -6.06 -13.83 -10.05
CA ALA A 41 -6.60 -12.54 -10.45
C ALA A 41 -8.07 -12.33 -10.02
N GLN A 42 -8.90 -13.37 -10.07
CA GLN A 42 -10.30 -13.32 -9.62
C GLN A 42 -10.42 -13.22 -8.10
N VAL A 43 -9.66 -14.02 -7.35
CA VAL A 43 -9.63 -13.97 -5.88
C VAL A 43 -9.14 -12.61 -5.39
N VAL A 44 -8.10 -12.06 -6.03
CA VAL A 44 -7.58 -10.72 -5.73
C VAL A 44 -8.61 -9.64 -6.07
N ALA A 45 -9.31 -9.74 -7.20
CA ALA A 45 -10.31 -8.78 -7.62
C ALA A 45 -11.53 -8.73 -6.68
N ASP A 46 -11.94 -9.88 -6.13
CA ASP A 46 -13.02 -10.00 -5.16
C ASP A 46 -12.59 -9.56 -3.76
N MET A 47 -11.38 -9.91 -3.31
CA MET A 47 -10.82 -9.33 -2.07
C MET A 47 -10.71 -7.81 -2.15
N LEU A 48 -10.38 -7.24 -3.31
CA LEU A 48 -10.34 -5.78 -3.53
C LEU A 48 -11.71 -5.10 -3.42
N ARG A 49 -12.78 -5.78 -3.86
CA ARG A 49 -14.15 -5.26 -3.69
C ARG A 49 -14.54 -5.19 -2.23
N GLU A 50 -14.04 -6.12 -1.42
CA GLU A 50 -14.32 -6.19 0.01
C GLU A 50 -13.39 -5.27 0.83
N SER A 51 -12.13 -5.12 0.41
CA SER A 51 -11.09 -4.38 1.17
C SER A 51 -10.89 -2.92 0.77
N CYS A 52 -11.24 -2.50 -0.46
CA CYS A 52 -11.11 -1.11 -0.91
C CYS A 52 -12.46 -0.40 -0.96
N ASN A 53 -13.06 -0.19 0.21
CA ASN A 53 -14.32 0.55 0.35
C ASN A 53 -14.06 2.06 0.49
N PRO A 54 -14.39 2.90 -0.51
CA PRO A 54 -14.16 4.35 -0.43
C PRO A 54 -14.97 5.03 0.68
N ALA A 55 -16.03 4.39 1.18
CA ALA A 55 -16.81 4.93 2.30
C ALA A 55 -16.01 5.00 3.62
N GLU A 56 -14.92 4.24 3.75
CA GLU A 56 -14.03 4.32 4.91
C GLU A 56 -13.21 5.62 4.96
N ILE A 57 -13.06 6.30 3.83
CA ILE A 57 -12.34 7.56 3.72
C ILE A 57 -13.34 8.69 3.95
N HIS A 58 -13.11 9.55 4.93
CA HIS A 58 -14.05 10.60 5.31
C HIS A 58 -13.81 11.92 4.58
N THR A 59 -12.55 12.26 4.31
CA THR A 59 -12.15 13.41 3.51
C THR A 59 -12.67 13.26 2.09
N ALA A 60 -13.52 14.19 1.67
CA ALA A 60 -14.17 14.16 0.35
C ALA A 60 -13.17 14.14 -0.81
N ALA A 61 -12.08 14.89 -0.72
CA ALA A 61 -11.05 14.94 -1.76
C ALA A 61 -10.35 13.58 -1.94
N LEU A 62 -9.93 12.94 -0.85
CA LEU A 62 -9.28 11.63 -0.88
C LEU A 62 -10.23 10.54 -1.35
N ARG A 63 -11.49 10.57 -0.90
CA ARG A 63 -12.54 9.66 -1.35
C ARG A 63 -12.74 9.74 -2.86
N ALA A 64 -12.86 10.96 -3.40
CA ALA A 64 -13.05 11.17 -4.83
C ALA A 64 -11.86 10.66 -5.66
N GLN A 65 -10.63 10.73 -5.15
CA GLN A 65 -9.47 10.18 -5.83
C GLN A 65 -9.50 8.64 -5.88
N VAL A 66 -9.87 7.99 -4.77
CA VAL A 66 -10.05 6.53 -4.71
C VAL A 66 -11.20 6.07 -5.62
N GLU A 67 -12.33 6.76 -5.60
CA GLU A 67 -13.48 6.45 -6.47
C GLU A 67 -13.09 6.50 -7.95
N ARG A 68 -12.31 7.52 -8.36
CA ARG A 68 -11.77 7.60 -9.73
C ARG A 68 -10.83 6.45 -10.04
N ALA A 69 -9.97 6.05 -9.11
CA ALA A 69 -9.08 4.92 -9.29
C ALA A 69 -9.85 3.61 -9.48
N LEU A 70 -10.90 3.38 -8.68
CA LEU A 70 -11.80 2.22 -8.82
C LEU A 70 -12.57 2.24 -10.14
N GLU A 71 -12.99 3.43 -10.60
CA GLU A 71 -13.63 3.60 -11.91
C GLU A 71 -12.66 3.24 -13.04
N TYR A 72 -11.41 3.69 -12.98
CA TYR A 72 -10.38 3.29 -13.96
C TYR A 72 -10.19 1.78 -13.98
N ARG A 73 -10.08 1.13 -12.81
CA ARG A 73 -9.97 -0.34 -12.71
C ARG A 73 -11.12 -1.04 -13.42
N ARG A 74 -12.36 -0.61 -13.14
CA ARG A 74 -13.56 -1.19 -13.75
C ARG A 74 -13.50 -1.09 -15.28
N ARG A 75 -13.21 0.11 -15.81
CA ARG A 75 -13.14 0.32 -17.26
C ARG A 75 -11.99 -0.44 -17.92
N MET A 76 -10.84 -0.56 -17.27
CA MET A 76 -9.72 -1.38 -17.75
C MET A 76 -10.12 -2.86 -17.81
N ALA A 77 -10.74 -3.38 -16.74
CA ALA A 77 -11.20 -4.76 -16.70
C ALA A 77 -12.21 -5.06 -17.81
N ASP A 78 -13.17 -4.16 -18.04
CA ASP A 78 -14.15 -4.28 -19.13
C ASP A 78 -13.48 -4.26 -20.51
N ALA A 79 -12.49 -3.37 -20.72
CA ALA A 79 -11.74 -3.31 -21.97
C ALA A 79 -10.92 -4.59 -22.23
N MET A 80 -10.34 -5.17 -21.18
CA MET A 80 -9.53 -6.40 -21.26
C MET A 80 -10.38 -7.65 -21.44
N ALA A 81 -11.56 -7.72 -20.81
CA ALA A 81 -12.50 -8.83 -20.97
C ALA A 81 -13.01 -8.95 -22.42
N ASN A 82 -13.19 -7.83 -23.10
CA ASN A 82 -13.61 -7.76 -24.49
C ASN A 82 -12.45 -7.93 -25.51
N ALA A 83 -11.21 -8.13 -25.04
CA ALA A 83 -10.06 -8.31 -25.91
C ALA A 83 -10.06 -9.69 -26.60
N PRO A 84 -9.65 -9.77 -27.88
CA PRO A 84 -9.57 -11.03 -28.63
C PRO A 84 -8.69 -12.08 -27.92
N ALA A 85 -9.07 -13.34 -27.99
CA ALA A 85 -8.29 -14.44 -27.43
C ALA A 85 -6.94 -14.58 -28.16
N GLY A 86 -5.83 -14.65 -27.42
CA GLY A 86 -4.47 -14.81 -27.95
C GLY A 86 -3.40 -14.61 -26.88
N PRO A 87 -2.08 -14.63 -27.24
CA PRO A 87 -0.95 -14.40 -26.31
C PRO A 87 -1.05 -13.06 -25.55
N LEU A 88 -1.78 -12.11 -26.12
CA LEU A 88 -2.12 -10.85 -25.47
C LEU A 88 -2.93 -11.06 -24.18
N ARG A 89 -3.87 -12.01 -24.15
CA ARG A 89 -4.72 -12.27 -22.96
C ARG A 89 -3.89 -12.74 -21.76
N GLU A 90 -2.82 -13.50 -21.99
CA GLU A 90 -1.90 -13.99 -20.95
C GLU A 90 -1.08 -12.83 -20.37
N HIS A 91 -0.50 -11.96 -21.21
CA HIS A 91 0.16 -10.73 -20.74
C HIS A 91 -0.78 -9.73 -20.03
N LEU A 92 -2.06 -9.71 -20.42
CA LEU A 92 -3.06 -8.87 -19.76
C LEU A 92 -3.39 -9.37 -18.34
N GLN A 93 -3.21 -10.66 -18.03
CA GLN A 93 -3.43 -11.17 -16.67
C GLN A 93 -2.42 -10.60 -15.68
N ASP A 94 -1.12 -10.63 -16.00
CA ASP A 94 -0.06 -10.04 -15.15
C ASP A 94 -0.27 -8.54 -14.95
N THR A 95 -0.70 -7.85 -16.02
CA THR A 95 -1.05 -6.43 -15.98
C THR A 95 -2.23 -6.16 -15.03
N THR A 96 -3.22 -7.05 -14.98
CA THR A 96 -4.40 -6.92 -14.10
C THR A 96 -4.00 -7.04 -12.63
N ALA A 97 -3.11 -7.98 -12.31
CA ALA A 97 -2.60 -8.15 -10.95
C ALA A 97 -1.83 -6.89 -10.48
N GLY A 98 -0.96 -6.34 -11.33
CA GLY A 98 -0.24 -5.10 -11.03
C GLY A 98 -1.16 -3.89 -10.84
N ILE A 99 -2.21 -3.75 -11.66
CA ILE A 99 -3.23 -2.71 -11.47
C ILE A 99 -3.97 -2.91 -10.15
N ALA A 100 -4.31 -4.16 -9.80
CA ALA A 100 -4.95 -4.48 -8.53
C ALA A 100 -4.08 -4.07 -7.31
N ASP A 101 -2.78 -4.37 -7.34
CA ASP A 101 -1.82 -3.92 -6.31
C ASP A 101 -1.72 -2.40 -6.25
N TRP A 102 -1.69 -1.76 -7.41
CA TRP A 102 -1.64 -0.30 -7.50
C TRP A 102 -2.87 0.34 -6.82
N ILE A 103 -4.06 -0.15 -7.12
CA ILE A 103 -5.30 0.35 -6.51
C ILE A 103 -5.31 0.11 -4.99
N ARG A 104 -4.80 -1.03 -4.50
CA ARG A 104 -4.63 -1.27 -3.06
C ARG A 104 -3.72 -0.23 -2.42
N ASN A 105 -2.60 0.09 -3.05
CA ASN A 105 -1.66 1.07 -2.52
C ASN A 105 -2.25 2.49 -2.52
N ILE A 106 -2.98 2.87 -3.57
CA ILE A 106 -3.75 4.13 -3.63
C ILE A 106 -4.74 4.22 -2.45
N PHE A 107 -5.50 3.14 -2.22
CA PHE A 107 -6.48 3.09 -1.12
C PHE A 107 -5.79 3.20 0.26
N SER A 108 -4.75 2.41 0.50
CA SER A 108 -3.96 2.45 1.74
C SER A 108 -3.37 3.83 1.99
N LEU A 109 -2.83 4.48 0.95
CA LEU A 109 -2.27 5.82 1.02
C LEU A 109 -3.34 6.85 1.39
N ALA A 110 -4.47 6.81 0.69
CA ALA A 110 -5.60 7.71 0.95
C ALA A 110 -6.17 7.52 2.37
N ARG A 111 -6.29 6.28 2.86
CA ARG A 111 -6.77 6.00 4.22
C ARG A 111 -5.82 6.54 5.30
N ARG A 112 -4.50 6.44 5.09
CA ARG A 112 -3.51 7.01 6.02
C ARG A 112 -3.53 8.52 6.02
N LEU A 113 -3.66 9.14 4.84
CA LEU A 113 -3.84 10.59 4.72
C LEU A 113 -5.14 11.06 5.39
N ASP A 114 -6.24 10.28 5.27
CA ASP A 114 -7.51 10.57 5.96
C ASP A 114 -7.33 10.57 7.47
N ALA A 115 -6.69 9.53 8.01
CA ALA A 115 -6.42 9.43 9.44
C ALA A 115 -5.58 10.62 9.94
N TYR A 116 -4.52 10.98 9.22
CA TYR A 116 -3.69 12.14 9.55
C TYR A 116 -4.46 13.47 9.51
N GLN A 117 -5.26 13.72 8.46
CA GLN A 117 -6.00 14.97 8.32
C GLN A 117 -7.04 15.15 9.44
N ARG A 118 -7.55 14.05 9.98
CA ARG A 118 -8.58 14.01 11.01
C ARG A 118 -8.03 13.92 12.43
N ASP A 119 -6.72 13.77 12.57
CA ASP A 119 -6.07 13.77 13.88
C ASP A 119 -5.98 15.22 14.40
N ASP A 120 -6.96 15.59 15.22
CA ASP A 120 -7.02 16.91 15.83
C ASP A 120 -5.92 17.11 16.89
N LEU A 121 -5.40 16.04 17.50
CA LEU A 121 -4.30 16.12 18.46
C LEU A 121 -3.01 16.53 17.74
N ILE A 122 -2.63 15.83 16.67
CA ILE A 122 -1.44 16.18 15.88
C ILE A 122 -1.53 17.61 15.34
N ARG A 123 -2.73 18.03 14.92
CA ARG A 123 -2.97 19.39 14.43
C ARG A 123 -2.77 20.43 15.52
N SER A 124 -3.34 20.18 16.70
CA SER A 124 -3.22 21.03 17.87
C SER A 124 -1.76 21.12 18.33
N ASP A 125 -1.09 19.99 18.49
CA ASP A 125 0.31 19.90 18.92
C ASP A 125 1.22 20.68 17.98
N ARG A 126 1.06 20.51 16.66
CA ARG A 126 1.85 21.27 15.68
C ARG A 126 1.59 22.78 15.76
N ALA A 127 0.35 23.20 16.01
CA ALA A 127 0.02 24.62 16.11
C ALA A 127 0.61 25.25 17.39
N ASN A 128 0.67 24.49 18.48
CA ASN A 128 1.04 24.99 19.80
C ASN A 128 2.53 24.79 20.13
N VAL A 129 3.21 23.79 19.55
CA VAL A 129 4.57 23.38 19.93
C VAL A 129 5.58 24.54 19.88
N GLN A 130 5.45 25.46 18.91
CA GLN A 130 6.33 26.62 18.83
C GLN A 130 6.09 27.63 19.96
N ALA A 131 4.83 27.85 20.33
CA ALA A 131 4.49 28.74 21.43
C ALA A 131 4.94 28.14 22.78
N GLU A 132 4.78 26.84 22.97
CA GLU A 132 5.25 26.11 24.15
C GLU A 132 6.78 26.15 24.27
N LEU A 133 7.51 25.96 23.17
CA LEU A 133 8.97 26.10 23.13
C LEU A 133 9.41 27.50 23.54
N ASN A 134 8.78 28.53 22.98
CA ASN A 134 9.10 29.92 23.32
C ASN A 134 8.83 30.22 24.81
N ALA A 135 7.74 29.66 25.37
CA ALA A 135 7.40 29.82 26.77
C ALA A 135 8.42 29.13 27.70
N LEU A 136 8.86 27.92 27.36
CA LEU A 136 9.91 27.20 28.09
C LEU A 136 11.24 27.94 28.04
N GLN A 137 11.61 28.46 26.87
CA GLN A 137 12.84 29.22 26.69
C GLN A 137 12.83 30.51 27.52
N ALA A 138 11.73 31.27 27.47
CA ALA A 138 11.57 32.49 28.27
C ALA A 138 11.64 32.19 29.78
N ARG A 139 11.07 31.06 30.23
CA ARG A 139 11.14 30.64 31.63
C ARG A 139 12.57 30.27 32.04
N LEU A 140 13.29 29.55 31.20
CA LEU A 140 14.68 29.16 31.44
C LEU A 140 15.62 30.38 31.59
N GLU A 141 15.39 31.45 30.83
CA GLU A 141 16.18 32.69 30.90
C GLU A 141 16.08 33.39 32.26
N HIS A 142 14.94 33.28 32.94
CA HIS A 142 14.66 33.96 34.20
C HIS A 142 14.82 33.05 35.43
N GLU A 143 15.01 31.74 35.23
CA GLU A 143 15.15 30.75 36.30
C GLU A 143 16.53 30.80 36.96
N ARG A 144 16.55 30.76 38.29
CA ARG A 144 17.76 30.90 39.11
C ARG A 144 18.11 29.61 39.87
N ASP A 145 17.14 28.74 40.08
CA ASP A 145 17.37 27.45 40.71
C ASP A 145 17.99 26.46 39.71
N GLU A 146 19.18 25.93 40.04
CA GLU A 146 19.93 25.05 39.14
C GLU A 146 19.21 23.73 38.85
N ALA A 147 18.48 23.17 39.82
CA ALA A 147 17.69 21.95 39.61
C ALA A 147 16.53 22.21 38.63
N THR A 148 15.79 23.29 38.84
CA THR A 148 14.68 23.69 37.96
C THR A 148 15.17 24.07 36.56
N ARG A 149 16.35 24.72 36.43
CA ARG A 149 16.98 24.99 35.13
C ARG A 149 17.28 23.70 34.37
N ALA A 150 17.82 22.69 35.06
CA ALA A 150 18.11 21.39 34.44
C ALA A 150 16.83 20.71 33.93
N GLU A 151 15.75 20.71 34.73
CA GLU A 151 14.45 20.17 34.32
C GLU A 151 13.87 20.92 33.10
N LEU A 152 13.96 22.25 33.08
CA LEU A 152 13.50 23.07 31.94
C LEU A 152 14.33 22.81 30.67
N GLN A 153 15.63 22.59 30.79
CA GLN A 153 16.49 22.23 29.67
C GLN A 153 16.13 20.87 29.08
N GLU A 154 15.88 19.87 29.94
CA GLU A 154 15.43 18.54 29.50
C GLU A 154 14.07 18.64 28.79
N ALA A 155 13.11 19.37 29.36
CA ALA A 155 11.81 19.60 28.75
C ALA A 155 11.91 20.29 27.39
N LEU A 156 12.83 21.26 27.25
CA LEU A 156 13.07 21.98 26.00
C LEU A 156 13.70 21.08 24.93
N GLN A 157 14.63 20.20 25.30
CA GLN A 157 15.17 19.18 24.40
C GLN A 157 14.07 18.22 23.91
N GLY A 158 13.25 17.70 24.83
CA GLY A 158 12.13 16.83 24.48
C GLY A 158 11.12 17.51 23.54
N LYS A 159 10.73 18.76 23.84
CA LYS A 159 9.84 19.55 22.98
C LYS A 159 10.45 19.88 21.62
N THR A 160 11.76 20.08 21.54
CA THR A 160 12.46 20.32 20.26
C THR A 160 12.41 19.07 19.39
N LEU A 161 12.68 17.90 19.96
CA LEU A 161 12.55 16.61 19.27
C LEU A 161 11.10 16.37 18.82
N GLN A 162 10.11 16.69 19.66
CA GLN A 162 8.70 16.61 19.30
C GLN A 162 8.38 17.47 18.07
N LYS A 163 8.86 18.72 18.05
CA LYS A 163 8.67 19.63 16.90
C LYS A 163 9.27 19.04 15.62
N GLU A 164 10.51 18.55 15.67
CA GLU A 164 11.16 17.96 14.50
C GLU A 164 10.42 16.73 13.98
N ASN A 165 9.91 15.87 14.88
CA ASN A 165 9.09 14.73 14.51
C ASN A 165 7.78 15.15 13.82
N LEU A 166 7.07 16.15 14.37
CA LEU A 166 5.84 16.70 13.80
C LEU A 166 6.06 17.33 12.42
N GLU A 167 7.18 18.02 12.22
CA GLU A 167 7.57 18.60 10.92
C GLU A 167 7.88 17.50 9.89
N ARG A 168 8.64 16.48 10.29
CA ARG A 168 8.92 15.30 9.43
C ARG A 168 7.64 14.56 9.05
N LEU A 169 6.71 14.38 10.00
CA LEU A 169 5.40 13.80 9.76
C LEU A 169 4.63 14.61 8.73
N HIS A 170 4.49 15.92 8.97
CA HIS A 170 3.77 16.79 8.06
C HIS A 170 4.35 16.77 6.63
N GLY A 171 5.66 16.95 6.48
CA GLY A 171 6.30 16.94 5.17
C GLY A 171 6.22 15.58 4.46
N THR A 172 6.10 14.48 5.20
CA THR A 172 5.84 13.15 4.61
C THR A 172 4.39 13.04 4.11
N MET A 173 3.43 13.57 4.87
CA MET A 173 2.02 13.59 4.49
C MET A 173 1.74 14.49 3.28
N GLU A 174 2.39 15.66 3.20
CA GLU A 174 2.31 16.53 2.02
C GLU A 174 2.84 15.84 0.76
N ARG A 175 4.02 15.21 0.85
CA ARG A 175 4.58 14.41 -0.25
C ARG A 175 3.65 13.26 -0.63
N ALA A 176 3.04 12.59 0.34
CA ALA A 176 2.11 11.51 0.10
C ALA A 176 0.84 11.99 -0.64
N GLN A 177 0.32 13.16 -0.30
CA GLN A 177 -0.82 13.75 -1.01
C GLN A 177 -0.47 14.05 -2.49
N VAL A 178 0.70 14.65 -2.74
CA VAL A 178 1.17 14.91 -4.11
C VAL A 178 1.34 13.61 -4.89
N GLN A 179 1.92 12.58 -4.26
CA GLN A 179 2.11 11.28 -4.90
C GLN A 179 0.78 10.59 -5.24
N LEU A 180 -0.25 10.74 -4.40
CA LEU A 180 -1.58 10.20 -4.67
C LEU A 180 -2.21 10.82 -5.94
N GLU A 181 -2.03 12.13 -6.14
CA GLU A 181 -2.50 12.81 -7.35
C GLU A 181 -1.70 12.40 -8.59
N ALA A 182 -0.36 12.31 -8.45
CA ALA A 182 0.52 11.88 -9.52
C ALA A 182 0.21 10.45 -9.99
N THR A 183 -0.04 9.55 -9.04
CA THR A 183 -0.31 8.15 -9.36
C THR A 183 -1.68 7.96 -10.00
N LEU A 184 -2.69 8.75 -9.60
CA LEU A 184 -3.99 8.76 -10.29
C LEU A 184 -3.86 9.26 -11.75
N THR A 185 -2.98 10.24 -11.98
CA THR A 185 -2.67 10.74 -13.34
C THR A 185 -1.98 9.68 -14.19
N ALA A 186 -1.02 8.95 -13.61
CA ALA A 186 -0.37 7.83 -14.27
C ALA A 186 -1.37 6.71 -14.62
N LEU A 187 -2.32 6.41 -13.71
CA LEU A 187 -3.37 5.42 -13.96
C LEU A 187 -4.27 5.83 -15.13
N GLY A 188 -4.63 7.11 -15.24
CA GLY A 188 -5.38 7.65 -16.39
C GLY A 188 -4.59 7.56 -17.71
N THR A 189 -3.27 7.70 -17.65
CA THR A 189 -2.38 7.53 -18.81
C THR A 189 -2.32 6.08 -19.26
N VAL A 190 -2.12 5.14 -18.34
CA VAL A 190 -2.14 3.69 -18.62
C VAL A 190 -3.49 3.26 -19.18
N TYR A 191 -4.60 3.77 -18.62
CA TYR A 191 -5.95 3.53 -19.14
C TYR A 191 -6.08 3.94 -20.61
N SER A 192 -5.64 5.17 -20.92
CA SER A 192 -5.73 5.71 -22.28
C SER A 192 -4.87 4.89 -23.26
N GLN A 193 -3.68 4.46 -22.82
CA GLN A 193 -2.81 3.59 -23.61
C GLN A 193 -3.42 2.21 -23.84
N LEU A 194 -4.10 1.64 -22.84
CA LEU A 194 -4.80 0.36 -22.94
C LEU A 194 -5.97 0.43 -23.92
N LEU A 195 -6.77 1.50 -23.90
CA LEU A 195 -7.85 1.71 -24.87
C LEU A 195 -7.32 1.79 -26.31
N LEU A 196 -6.24 2.52 -26.54
CA LEU A 196 -5.60 2.62 -27.86
C LEU A 196 -5.01 1.27 -28.31
N ALA A 197 -4.56 0.46 -27.36
CA ALA A 197 -4.05 -0.89 -27.61
C ALA A 197 -5.16 -1.91 -27.90
N GLY A 198 -6.36 -1.76 -27.34
CA GLY A 198 -7.51 -2.62 -27.70
C GLY A 198 -7.98 -2.42 -29.15
N ALA A 199 -7.72 -1.26 -29.75
CA ALA A 199 -8.15 -0.91 -31.11
C ALA A 199 -7.19 -1.40 -32.22
N ARG A 200 -5.97 -1.86 -31.90
CA ARG A 200 -4.95 -2.33 -32.86
C ARG A 200 -4.19 -3.53 -32.28
N GLN A 201 -3.75 -4.49 -33.09
CA GLN A 201 -2.90 -5.60 -32.58
C GLN A 201 -1.72 -5.05 -31.77
N VAL A 202 -1.55 -5.54 -30.55
CA VAL A 202 -0.60 -5.01 -29.56
C VAL A 202 0.80 -5.55 -29.83
N ASP A 203 1.77 -4.64 -29.99
CA ASP A 203 3.18 -4.99 -30.03
C ASP A 203 3.72 -5.26 -28.61
N SER A 204 4.54 -6.31 -28.47
CA SER A 204 5.16 -6.74 -27.20
C SER A 204 5.98 -5.65 -26.50
N ALA A 205 6.47 -4.65 -27.23
CA ALA A 205 7.22 -3.52 -26.67
C ALA A 205 6.31 -2.52 -25.91
N ARG A 206 5.06 -2.35 -26.34
CA ARG A 206 4.11 -1.44 -25.68
C ARG A 206 3.57 -2.05 -24.39
N SER A 207 3.25 -3.35 -24.40
CA SER A 207 2.82 -4.07 -23.20
C SER A 207 3.89 -4.02 -22.11
N ARG A 208 5.16 -4.26 -22.48
CA ARG A 208 6.30 -4.18 -21.55
C ARG A 208 6.42 -2.82 -20.89
N ARG A 209 6.19 -1.72 -21.62
CA ARG A 209 6.23 -0.37 -21.06
C ARG A 209 5.10 -0.11 -20.06
N ILE A 210 3.90 -0.61 -20.33
CA ILE A 210 2.76 -0.50 -19.40
C ILE A 210 3.07 -1.26 -18.11
N GLU A 211 3.56 -2.49 -18.24
CA GLU A 211 3.92 -3.34 -17.11
C GLU A 211 5.04 -2.72 -16.26
N GLU A 212 6.09 -2.20 -16.90
CA GLU A 212 7.20 -1.49 -16.24
C GLU A 212 6.70 -0.25 -15.51
N SER A 213 5.84 0.56 -16.15
CA SER A 213 5.23 1.73 -15.52
C SER A 213 4.37 1.37 -14.32
N ILE A 214 3.55 0.30 -14.41
CA ILE A 214 2.76 -0.19 -13.27
C ILE A 214 3.68 -0.63 -12.13
N ARG A 215 4.72 -1.43 -12.43
CA ARG A 215 5.68 -1.91 -11.43
C ARG A 215 6.40 -0.76 -10.73
N GLU A 216 6.84 0.24 -11.47
CA GLU A 216 7.47 1.45 -10.93
C GLU A 216 6.51 2.22 -10.00
N GLN A 217 5.25 2.41 -10.42
CA GLN A 217 4.25 3.09 -9.60
C GLN A 217 3.91 2.31 -8.33
N VAL A 218 3.75 0.99 -8.42
CA VAL A 218 3.50 0.12 -7.26
C VAL A 218 4.66 0.19 -6.28
N ALA A 219 5.90 0.07 -6.76
CA ALA A 219 7.10 0.16 -5.92
C ALA A 219 7.21 1.52 -5.23
N SER A 220 7.07 2.61 -5.99
CA SER A 220 7.11 3.98 -5.46
C SER A 220 6.06 4.21 -4.37
N LEU A 221 4.84 3.72 -4.55
CA LEU A 221 3.79 3.84 -3.53
C LEU A 221 4.07 2.96 -2.31
N SER A 222 4.61 1.75 -2.51
CA SER A 222 5.00 0.86 -1.41
C SER A 222 6.10 1.48 -0.55
N ASP A 223 7.12 2.08 -1.19
CA ASP A 223 8.22 2.75 -0.49
C ASP A 223 7.72 3.96 0.30
N LEU A 224 6.80 4.75 -0.30
CA LEU A 224 6.18 5.88 0.38
C LEU A 224 5.32 5.43 1.57
N LEU A 225 4.55 4.35 1.43
CA LEU A 225 3.79 3.76 2.54
C LEU A 225 4.74 3.31 3.67
N GLY A 226 5.86 2.67 3.33
CA GLY A 226 6.89 2.31 4.30
C GLY A 226 7.46 3.54 5.02
N ALA A 227 7.76 4.62 4.28
CA ALA A 227 8.22 5.87 4.87
C ALA A 227 7.18 6.51 5.81
N MET A 228 5.89 6.45 5.46
CA MET A 228 4.83 6.93 6.33
C MET A 228 4.71 6.11 7.61
N ASP A 229 4.81 4.78 7.54
CA ASP A 229 4.78 3.91 8.73
C ASP A 229 5.95 4.20 9.67
N GLU A 230 7.13 4.45 9.10
CA GLU A 230 8.31 4.79 9.87
C GLU A 230 8.11 6.09 10.64
N VAL A 231 7.63 7.14 9.97
CA VAL A 231 7.44 8.44 10.60
C VAL A 231 6.29 8.41 11.61
N TYR A 232 5.24 7.62 11.36
CA TYR A 232 4.13 7.46 12.31
C TYR A 232 4.56 6.70 13.57
N ARG A 233 5.42 5.68 13.44
CA ARG A 233 5.97 4.91 14.59
C ARG A 233 6.92 5.73 15.47
N HIS A 234 7.57 6.75 14.89
CA HIS A 234 8.49 7.63 15.61
C HIS A 234 7.85 8.94 16.07
N GLY A 235 6.67 9.27 15.56
CA GLY A 235 5.93 10.49 15.86
C GLY A 235 4.79 10.33 16.88
N ALA A 236 4.35 9.10 17.13
CA ALA A 236 3.41 8.71 18.18
C ALA A 236 4.14 8.06 19.36
#